data_AF-A0A5M5BUJ3-F1
#
_entry.id   AF-A0A5M5BUJ3-F1
#
_cell.length_a   1.000
_cell.length_b   1.000
_cell.length_c   1.000
_cell.angle_alpha   90.00
_cell.angle_beta   90.00
_cell.angle_gamma   90.00
#
_symmetry.space_group_name_H-M   'P 1'
#
loop_
_entity.id
_entity.type
_entity.pdbx_description
1 polymer ?
#
loop_
_entity_poly.entity_id
_entity_poly.type
_entity_poly.pdbx_seq_one_letter_code
_entity_poly.pdbx_strand_id
1 'polypeptide(L)'
;MTDVESLRRLTEAVEMAGADIAPTYLEYVQLSFAIATDCGEAGREFFHRLCRVSPKYQREHAERVFSNALHTQRGEVHLGTAFHLAEATGVAIS
;
A
#
# COMPACT_ATOMS: atom_id res chain seq x y z
N MET A 1 -13.10 -2.66 -13.28
CA MET A 1 -11.66 -2.65 -12.92
C MET A 1 -11.56 -3.38 -11.60
N THR A 2 -10.64 -4.34 -11.45
CA THR A 2 -10.46 -5.09 -10.20
C THR A 2 -9.62 -4.28 -9.22
N ASP A 3 -9.69 -4.58 -7.93
CA ASP A 3 -8.89 -3.89 -6.90
C ASP A 3 -7.38 -4.05 -7.14
N VAL A 4 -6.95 -5.23 -7.60
CA VAL A 4 -5.56 -5.49 -8.00
C VAL A 4 -5.11 -4.60 -9.16
N GLU A 5 -5.98 -4.38 -10.16
CA GLU A 5 -5.64 -3.52 -11.30
C GLU A 5 -5.59 -2.04 -10.90
N SER A 6 -6.50 -1.61 -10.02
CA SER A 6 -6.47 -0.30 -9.37
C SER A 6 -5.16 -0.09 -8.60
N LEU A 7 -4.75 -1.07 -7.79
CA LEU A 7 -3.52 -1.06 -7.01
C LEU A 7 -2.26 -1.04 -7.89
N ARG A 8 -2.27 -1.76 -9.02
CA ARG A 8 -1.18 -1.73 -10.00
C ARG A 8 -0.97 -0.32 -10.52
N ARG A 9 -2.04 0.34 -10.99
CA ARG A 9 -1.99 1.73 -11.47
C ARG A 9 -1.50 2.69 -10.38
N LEU A 10 -1.96 2.50 -9.13
CA LEU A 10 -1.50 3.24 -7.96
C LEU A 10 0.00 3.12 -7.75
N THR A 11 0.49 1.89 -7.73
CA THR A 11 1.91 1.59 -7.53
C THR A 11 2.77 2.25 -8.59
N GLU A 12 2.36 2.14 -9.87
CA GLU A 12 3.09 2.76 -11.00
C GLU A 12 3.13 4.29 -10.88
N ALA A 13 2.01 4.94 -10.50
CA ALA A 13 1.97 6.38 -10.33
C ALA A 13 2.86 6.86 -9.17
N VAL A 14 2.83 6.14 -8.04
CA VAL A 14 3.65 6.45 -6.86
C VAL A 14 5.14 6.29 -7.15
N GLU A 15 5.54 5.23 -7.86
CA GLU A 15 6.92 5.00 -8.27
C GLU A 15 7.41 6.10 -9.23
N MET A 16 6.58 6.50 -10.20
CA MET A 16 6.92 7.61 -11.11
C MET A 16 7.08 8.95 -10.38
N ALA A 17 6.25 9.20 -9.37
CA ALA A 17 6.32 10.42 -8.56
C ALA A 17 7.46 10.40 -7.53
N GLY A 18 7.98 9.22 -7.17
CA GLY A 18 8.94 9.06 -6.08
C GLY A 18 8.39 9.48 -4.72
N ALA A 19 7.07 9.34 -4.53
CA ALA A 19 6.37 9.80 -3.32
C ALA A 19 6.29 8.69 -2.26
N ASP A 20 6.77 8.96 -1.04
CA ASP A 20 6.49 8.10 0.11
C ASP A 20 5.07 8.38 0.62
N ILE A 21 4.12 7.54 0.20
CA ILE A 21 2.70 7.68 0.55
C ILE A 21 2.38 7.26 1.99
N ALA A 22 3.33 6.67 2.71
CA ALA A 22 3.13 6.17 4.07
C ALA A 22 4.34 6.50 4.96
N PRO A 23 4.67 7.80 5.16
CA PRO A 23 5.88 8.23 5.86
C PRO A 23 5.87 7.94 7.36
N THR A 24 4.68 7.79 7.96
CA THR A 24 4.50 7.40 9.36
C THR A 24 4.18 5.91 9.51
N TYR A 25 4.50 5.36 10.69
CA TYR A 25 4.21 3.96 10.97
C TYR A 25 2.71 3.63 10.95
N LEU A 26 1.85 4.59 11.35
CA LEU A 26 0.40 4.40 11.32
C LEU A 26 -0.11 4.24 9.89
N GLU A 27 0.28 5.16 9.00
CA GLU A 27 -0.09 5.12 7.58
C GLU A 27 0.45 3.86 6.90
N TYR A 28 1.67 3.45 7.25
CA TYR A 28 2.30 2.22 6.75
C TYR A 28 1.52 0.96 7.15
N VAL A 29 1.09 0.86 8.40
CA VAL A 29 0.24 -0.23 8.87
C VAL A 29 -1.13 -0.18 8.21
N GLN A 30 -1.74 1.00 8.09
CA GLN A 30 -3.02 1.18 7.40
C GLN A 30 -2.94 0.78 5.93
N LEU A 31 -1.86 1.15 5.24
CA LEU A 31 -1.60 0.76 3.85
C LEU A 31 -1.52 -0.76 3.71
N SER A 32 -0.83 -1.44 4.63
CA SER A 32 -0.75 -2.91 4.63
C SER A 32 -2.12 -3.56 4.78
N PHE A 33 -2.98 -3.03 5.67
CA PHE A 33 -4.34 -3.53 5.86
C PHE A 33 -5.22 -3.25 4.64
N ALA A 34 -5.21 -2.03 4.12
CA ALA A 34 -5.98 -1.63 2.94
C ALA A 34 -5.75 -2.56 1.76
N ILE A 35 -4.49 -2.86 1.47
CA ILE A 35 -4.10 -3.75 0.38
C ILE A 35 -4.47 -5.20 0.71
N ALA A 36 -4.20 -5.68 1.92
CA ALA A 36 -4.52 -7.04 2.31
C ALA A 36 -6.04 -7.34 2.31
N THR A 37 -6.88 -6.37 2.71
CA THR A 37 -8.34 -6.52 2.75
C THR A 37 -8.93 -6.72 1.37
N ASP A 38 -8.58 -5.87 0.40
CA ASP A 38 -9.24 -5.86 -0.91
C ASP A 38 -8.48 -6.65 -1.99
N CYS A 39 -7.15 -6.77 -1.87
CA CYS A 39 -6.31 -7.48 -2.85
C CYS A 39 -5.77 -8.82 -2.35
N GLY A 40 -5.88 -9.12 -1.04
CA GLY A 40 -5.33 -10.34 -0.46
C GLY A 40 -3.84 -10.53 -0.77
N GLU A 41 -3.43 -11.79 -0.94
CA GLU A 41 -2.04 -12.16 -1.24
C GLU A 41 -1.53 -11.54 -2.56
N ALA A 42 -2.42 -11.31 -3.54
CA ALA A 42 -2.05 -10.66 -4.80
C ALA A 42 -1.56 -9.21 -4.61
N GLY A 43 -1.89 -8.58 -3.49
CA GLY A 43 -1.43 -7.24 -3.12
C GLY A 43 0.01 -7.18 -2.60
N ARG A 44 0.64 -8.31 -2.25
CA ARG A 44 1.92 -8.36 -1.54
C ARG A 44 3.04 -7.64 -2.29
N GLU A 45 3.20 -7.95 -3.57
CA GLU A 45 4.28 -7.37 -4.37
C GLU A 45 4.14 -5.84 -4.45
N PHE A 46 2.91 -5.36 -4.65
CA PHE A 46 2.60 -3.93 -4.72
C PHE A 46 2.87 -3.21 -3.40
N PHE A 47 2.52 -3.82 -2.26
CA PHE A 47 2.89 -3.27 -0.96
C PHE A 47 4.41 -3.10 -0.83
N HIS A 48 5.20 -4.11 -1.19
CA HIS A 48 6.65 -4.00 -1.17
C HIS A 48 7.18 -2.90 -2.11
N ARG A 49 6.60 -2.76 -3.31
CA ARG A 49 6.96 -1.71 -4.27
C ARG A 49 6.68 -0.32 -3.72
N LEU A 50 5.49 -0.08 -3.18
CA LEU A 50 5.12 1.17 -2.53
C LEU A 50 6.06 1.51 -1.37
N CYS A 51 6.40 0.52 -0.53
CA CYS A 51 7.28 0.76 0.61
C CYS A 51 8.74 1.05 0.21
N ARG A 52 9.23 0.53 -0.93
CA ARG A 52 10.61 0.75 -1.41
C ARG A 52 10.95 2.20 -1.70
N VAL A 53 9.94 3.05 -1.91
CA VAL A 53 10.13 4.49 -2.10
C VAL A 53 10.66 5.16 -0.83
N SER A 54 10.32 4.63 0.35
CA SER A 54 10.81 5.13 1.62
C SER A 54 12.25 4.70 1.90
N PRO A 55 13.14 5.59 2.37
CA PRO A 55 14.50 5.21 2.79
C PRO A 55 14.51 4.30 4.03
N LYS A 56 13.37 4.18 4.74
CA LYS A 56 13.21 3.32 5.92
C LYS A 56 12.84 1.87 5.55
N TYR A 57 12.68 1.56 4.26
CA TYR A 57 12.24 0.25 3.80
C TYR A 57 13.16 -0.88 4.28
N GLN A 58 12.56 -1.87 4.94
CA GLN A 58 13.20 -3.12 5.30
C GLN A 58 12.34 -4.27 4.80
N ARG A 59 12.89 -5.06 3.87
CA ARG A 59 12.15 -6.16 3.21
C ARG A 59 11.54 -7.13 4.20
N GLU A 60 12.30 -7.60 5.18
CA GLU A 60 11.80 -8.56 6.19
C GLU A 60 10.76 -7.96 7.13
N HIS A 61 10.82 -6.65 7.39
CA HIS A 61 9.80 -5.97 8.18
C HIS A 61 8.49 -5.86 7.39
N ALA A 62 8.58 -5.42 6.13
CA ALA A 62 7.43 -5.35 5.23
C ALA A 62 6.76 -6.71 5.01
N GLU A 63 7.56 -7.76 4.83
CA GLU A 63 7.05 -9.12 4.68
C GLU A 63 6.24 -9.56 5.92
N ARG A 64 6.76 -9.30 7.12
CA ARG A 64 6.04 -9.62 8.38
C ARG A 64 4.77 -8.80 8.55
N VAL A 65 4.83 -7.51 8.25
CA VAL A 65 3.69 -6.60 8.40
C VAL A 65 2.55 -6.99 7.45
N PHE A 66 2.86 -7.25 6.18
CA PHE A 66 1.87 -7.66 5.20
C PHE A 66 1.29 -9.04 5.53
N SER A 67 2.13 -10.01 5.88
CA SER A 67 1.66 -11.31 6.34
C SER A 67 0.74 -11.18 7.55
N ASN A 68 1.06 -10.34 8.53
CA ASN A 68 0.16 -10.10 9.66
C ASN A 68 -1.18 -9.46 9.25
N ALA A 69 -1.15 -8.54 8.28
CA ALA A 69 -2.36 -7.90 7.75
C ALA A 69 -3.31 -8.91 7.08
N LEU A 70 -2.76 -9.86 6.31
CA LEU A 70 -3.52 -10.95 5.68
C LEU A 70 -4.20 -11.88 6.69
N HIS A 71 -3.57 -12.15 7.83
CA HIS A 71 -4.13 -13.03 8.86
C HIS A 71 -5.14 -12.31 9.75
N THR A 72 -4.92 -11.03 10.04
CA THR A 72 -5.75 -10.27 10.99
C THR A 72 -6.98 -9.66 10.32
N GLN A 73 -6.88 -9.26 9.05
CA GLN A 73 -7.91 -8.61 8.23
C GLN A 73 -8.75 -7.57 8.98
N ARG A 74 -8.38 -6.29 8.86
CA ARG A 74 -9.23 -5.18 9.34
C ARG A 74 -10.24 -4.81 8.26
N GLY A 75 -11.38 -5.50 8.24
CA GLY A 75 -12.47 -5.30 7.27
C GLY A 75 -13.13 -3.91 7.25
N GLU A 76 -12.59 -2.93 8.00
CA GLU A 76 -12.97 -1.52 7.96
C GLU A 76 -11.97 -0.66 7.17
N VAL A 77 -10.79 -1.20 6.83
CA VAL A 77 -9.74 -0.52 6.09
C VAL A 77 -9.67 -1.13 4.69
N HIS A 78 -9.97 -0.30 3.69
CA HIS A 78 -10.10 -0.69 2.28
C HIS A 78 -9.06 0.02 1.42
N LEU A 79 -8.90 -0.43 0.18
CA LEU A 79 -7.97 0.09 -0.82
C LEU A 79 -8.12 1.59 -1.05
N GLY A 80 -9.31 2.16 -0.82
CA GLY A 80 -9.53 3.61 -0.83
C GLY A 80 -8.60 4.38 0.12
N THR A 81 -8.14 3.77 1.22
CA THR A 81 -7.11 4.35 2.10
C THR A 81 -5.78 4.52 1.37
N ALA A 82 -5.36 3.57 0.53
CA ALA A 82 -4.12 3.69 -0.24
C ALA A 82 -4.20 4.85 -1.25
N PHE A 83 -5.37 5.04 -1.89
CA PHE A 83 -5.61 6.17 -2.78
C PHE A 83 -5.61 7.50 -2.04
N HIS A 84 -6.28 7.58 -0.89
CA HIS A 84 -6.29 8.78 -0.06
C HIS A 84 -4.88 9.21 0.38
N LEU A 85 -4.05 8.24 0.79
CA LEU A 85 -2.66 8.46 1.14
C LEU A 85 -1.85 8.98 -0.05
N ALA A 86 -2.03 8.40 -1.24
CA ALA A 86 -1.37 8.87 -2.44
C ALA A 86 -1.77 10.30 -2.83
N GLU A 87 -3.07 10.61 -2.80
CA GLU A 87 -3.59 11.96 -3.07
C GLU A 87 -3.03 12.99 -2.10
N ALA A 88 -2.91 12.66 -0.81
CA ALA A 88 -2.33 13.52 0.21
C ALA A 88 -0.85 13.86 -0.07
N THR A 89 -0.15 13.03 -0.85
CA THR A 89 1.22 13.29 -1.31
C THR A 89 1.32 13.90 -2.70
N GLY A 90 0.19 14.24 -3.32
CA GLY A 90 0.13 14.83 -4.67
C GLY A 90 0.11 13.82 -5.81
N VAL A 91 -0.05 12.52 -5.52
CA VAL A 91 -0.21 11.46 -6.53
C VAL A 91 -1.70 11.19 -6.74
N ALA A 92 -2.27 11.70 -7.84
CA ALA A 92 -3.66 11.46 -8.20
C ALA A 92 -3.77 10.50 -9.39
N ILE A 93 -4.72 9.56 -9.32
CA ILE A 93 -5.05 8.66 -10.44
C ILE A 93 -6.43 9.01 -10.97
N SER A 94 -6.46 9.47 -12.22
CA SER A 94 -7.66 9.71 -13.02
C SER A 94 -8.19 8.47 -13.73
#